data_AF-A0A1Y5SPV1-F1
#
_entry.id   AF-A0A1Y5SPV1-F1
#
_cell.length_a   1.000
_cell.length_b   1.000
_cell.length_c   1.000
_cell.angle_alpha   90.00
_cell.angle_beta   90.00
_cell.angle_gamma   90.00
#
_symmetry.space_group_name_H-M   'P 1'
#
loop_
_entity.id
_entity.type
_entity.pdbx_description
1 polymer ?
#
loop_
_entity_poly.entity_id
_entity_poly.type
_entity_poly.pdbx_seq_one_letter_code
_entity_poly.pdbx_strand_id
1 'polypeptide(L)'
;MTELPIEPHVIRGLDFVGWLLLLALMIFILAHKYEPIVSMVKQLQVRLNLDPVNTKLFTLLLLTFGGLALATGFQFVKATLGLTEFAETASQSEAIRNTGLALAAVIGVPFLIWRSIVAQKQVDVAEQGQITDRISKAVEGLGAEKTVKKQRQDNGGNLTYEKDGNGKPIYSKPLMIEVSQPNLEVRIGALYSLERIAQDSDRDHEQIMEILCAYVRQNAPLGPPKPLPKEYTDKIAGLRHKGKPDLMEHEKASDVAKKIRCWVGELRKPREDISVALTVLGRRTQRQISLEHGFYDRNGEWQGFRLNLRDTNLTNCDLSGYNFRNVDFSGSDLRGAILTHTELQCANFRVADLTGANLVHAKLQGTIINETLVFAAVANHARFETDIVSGRSTSLNHSVWELASLQNTDFSGAWLSPANFGSARLDRAKFNFNLNRTSFFGAYLYQANFSGCHLWQVDFSEAFFSSDTRFHGAVVKNSKFRNAINWKEAKFRGSAWLNEPDKGISSAIKANSEVFNEDDFATTDFIREDYFERWKEWQVEIGFDPNDPTTWDEPNT
;
A
#
# COMPACT_ATOMS: atom_id res chain seq x y z
N MET A 1 73.25 57.23 7.89
CA MET A 1 72.28 57.55 6.81
C MET A 1 71.02 57.99 7.50
N THR A 2 70.52 59.15 7.09
CA THR A 2 69.42 59.92 7.66
C THR A 2 68.09 59.18 7.58
N GLU A 3 67.43 58.92 8.71
CA GLU A 3 66.02 58.56 8.77
C GLU A 3 65.18 59.82 8.45
N LEU A 4 64.43 59.76 7.35
CA LEU A 4 63.41 60.77 7.02
C LEU A 4 62.16 60.50 7.87
N PRO A 5 61.64 61.47 8.64
CA PRO A 5 60.40 61.28 9.37
C PRO A 5 59.24 61.33 8.37
N ILE A 6 58.58 60.20 8.12
CA ILE A 6 57.33 60.18 7.36
C ILE A 6 56.26 60.82 8.24
N GLU A 7 55.67 61.93 7.80
CA GLU A 7 54.68 62.66 8.59
C GLU A 7 53.39 61.84 8.77
N PRO A 8 52.73 61.88 9.95
CA PRO A 8 51.57 61.03 10.26
C PRO A 8 50.39 61.15 9.27
N HIS A 9 50.25 62.28 8.58
CA HIS A 9 49.19 62.47 7.60
C HIS A 9 49.47 61.73 6.27
N VAL A 10 50.73 61.42 5.95
CA VAL A 10 51.10 60.59 4.78
C VAL A 10 50.73 59.12 5.04
N ILE A 11 50.89 58.65 6.27
CA ILE A 11 50.51 57.28 6.67
C ILE A 11 48.98 57.13 6.70
N ARG A 12 48.24 58.10 7.25
CA ARG A 12 46.76 58.15 7.12
C ARG A 12 46.27 58.22 5.68
N GLY A 13 47.00 58.94 4.82
CA GLY A 13 46.73 59.00 3.38
C GLY A 13 46.90 57.64 2.71
N LEU A 14 47.96 56.90 3.04
CA LEU A 14 48.20 55.54 2.57
C LEU A 14 47.17 54.54 3.11
N ASP A 15 46.70 54.70 4.35
CA ASP A 15 45.61 53.89 4.90
C ASP A 15 44.28 54.17 4.20
N PHE A 16 43.95 55.45 3.97
CA PHE A 16 42.74 55.82 3.25
C PHE A 16 42.77 55.30 1.81
N VAL A 17 43.91 55.39 1.13
CA VAL A 17 44.10 54.85 -0.23
C VAL A 17 44.10 53.32 -0.23
N GLY A 18 44.68 52.66 0.77
CA GLY A 18 44.65 51.21 0.93
C GLY A 18 43.24 50.67 1.16
N TRP A 19 42.48 51.31 2.05
CA TRP A 19 41.06 50.99 2.26
C TRP A 19 40.21 51.33 1.03
N LEU A 20 40.49 52.42 0.31
CA LEU A 20 39.84 52.75 -0.97
C LEU A 20 40.15 51.73 -2.07
N LEU A 21 41.39 51.23 -2.15
CA LEU A 21 41.80 50.22 -3.11
C LEU A 21 41.20 48.85 -2.77
N LEU A 22 41.13 48.47 -1.49
CA LEU A 22 40.43 47.27 -1.04
C LEU A 22 38.92 47.38 -1.27
N LEU A 23 38.33 48.54 -1.00
CA LEU A 23 36.92 48.83 -1.27
C LEU A 23 36.67 48.83 -2.79
N ALA A 24 37.56 49.41 -3.60
CA ALA A 24 37.47 49.42 -5.05
C ALA A 24 37.67 48.02 -5.64
N LEU A 25 38.56 47.19 -5.07
CA LEU A 25 38.74 45.79 -5.46
C LEU A 25 37.51 44.96 -5.09
N MET A 26 36.94 45.18 -3.91
CA MET A 26 35.71 44.52 -3.47
C MET A 26 34.50 44.95 -4.33
N ILE A 27 34.39 46.24 -4.64
CA ILE A 27 33.39 46.80 -5.57
C ILE A 27 33.64 46.29 -6.99
N PHE A 28 34.90 46.14 -7.43
CA PHE A 28 35.25 45.59 -8.75
C PHE A 28 34.86 44.11 -8.85
N ILE A 29 35.10 43.32 -7.80
CA ILE A 29 34.64 41.92 -7.68
C ILE A 29 33.10 41.84 -7.65
N LEU A 30 32.43 42.81 -7.01
CA LEU A 30 30.96 42.90 -6.98
C LEU A 30 30.36 43.41 -8.30
N ALA A 31 31.06 44.28 -9.04
CA ALA A 31 30.61 44.95 -10.25
C ALA A 31 30.92 44.17 -11.54
N HIS A 32 32.05 43.46 -11.60
CA HIS A 32 32.33 42.51 -12.68
C HIS A 32 31.66 41.19 -12.34
N LYS A 33 30.41 41.05 -12.80
CA LYS A 33 29.56 39.85 -12.75
C LYS A 33 30.34 38.59 -12.37
N TYR A 34 30.15 38.19 -11.12
CA TYR A 34 30.27 36.89 -10.45
C TYR A 34 30.63 35.60 -11.23
N GLU A 35 30.68 35.54 -12.57
CA GLU A 35 30.85 34.31 -13.37
C GLU A 35 32.10 33.46 -13.07
N PRO A 36 33.32 34.01 -12.89
CA PRO A 36 34.48 33.16 -12.63
C PRO A 36 34.42 32.52 -11.24
N ILE A 37 34.02 33.28 -10.21
CA ILE A 37 33.87 32.78 -8.84
C ILE A 37 32.66 31.86 -8.73
N VAL A 38 31.54 32.20 -9.37
CA VAL A 38 30.35 31.35 -9.42
C VAL A 38 30.60 30.08 -10.22
N SER A 39 31.40 30.11 -11.29
CA SER A 39 31.76 28.89 -12.01
C SER A 39 32.70 28.00 -11.19
N MET A 40 33.68 28.56 -10.48
CA MET A 40 34.54 27.82 -9.56
C MET A 40 33.74 27.24 -8.37
N VAL A 41 32.82 28.03 -7.80
CA VAL A 41 31.91 27.60 -6.73
C VAL A 41 30.93 26.56 -7.25
N LYS A 42 30.43 26.66 -8.49
CA LYS A 42 29.61 25.62 -9.13
C LYS A 42 30.40 24.34 -9.39
N GLN A 43 31.66 24.43 -9.81
CA GLN A 43 32.53 23.25 -9.96
C GLN A 43 32.81 22.59 -8.60
N LEU A 44 33.04 23.38 -7.55
CA LEU A 44 33.15 22.91 -6.18
C LEU A 44 31.83 22.35 -5.66
N GLN A 45 30.69 22.95 -6.00
CA GLN A 45 29.34 22.50 -5.66
C GLN A 45 29.06 21.13 -6.28
N VAL A 46 29.43 20.92 -7.54
CA VAL A 46 29.30 19.62 -8.21
C VAL A 46 30.24 18.58 -7.57
N ARG A 47 31.48 18.96 -7.24
CA ARG A 47 32.43 18.05 -6.56
C ARG A 47 32.06 17.72 -5.12
N LEU A 48 31.41 18.64 -4.40
CA LEU A 48 31.05 18.51 -2.99
C LEU A 48 29.57 18.15 -2.80
N ASN A 49 28.78 18.08 -3.88
CA ASN A 49 27.34 17.81 -3.91
C ASN A 49 26.57 18.53 -2.77
N LEU A 50 26.67 19.86 -2.74
CA LEU A 50 26.08 20.71 -1.71
C LEU A 50 24.66 21.15 -2.11
N ASP A 51 23.73 21.10 -1.15
CA ASP A 51 22.36 21.60 -1.35
C ASP A 51 22.33 23.10 -1.68
N PRO A 52 21.28 23.62 -2.34
CA PRO A 52 21.21 25.01 -2.76
C PRO A 52 21.35 26.03 -1.61
N VAL A 53 20.84 25.68 -0.42
CA VAL A 53 20.92 26.50 0.80
C VAL A 53 22.35 26.51 1.36
N ASN A 54 22.96 25.34 1.48
CA ASN A 54 24.34 25.18 1.94
C ASN A 54 25.33 25.83 0.97
N THR A 55 25.02 25.84 -0.33
CA THR A 55 25.82 26.50 -1.35
C THR A 55 25.84 28.01 -1.11
N LYS A 56 24.70 28.66 -0.89
CA LYS A 56 24.65 30.11 -0.61
C LYS A 56 25.41 30.48 0.67
N LEU A 57 25.24 29.68 1.73
CA LEU A 57 25.95 29.88 2.99
C LEU A 57 27.46 29.70 2.82
N PHE A 58 27.89 28.68 2.08
CA PHE A 58 29.29 28.41 1.79
C PHE A 58 29.94 29.54 0.98
N THR A 59 29.27 30.04 -0.07
CA THR A 59 29.77 31.18 -0.86
C THR A 59 29.92 32.44 -0.02
N LEU A 60 28.95 32.71 0.86
CA LEU A 60 29.00 33.85 1.79
C LEU A 60 30.16 33.72 2.78
N LEU A 61 30.37 32.52 3.35
CA LEU A 61 31.50 32.22 4.22
C LEU A 61 32.84 32.39 3.47
N LEU A 62 32.94 31.92 2.23
CA LEU A 62 34.16 32.06 1.42
C LEU A 62 34.50 33.52 1.13
N LEU A 63 33.49 34.34 0.79
CA LEU A 63 33.67 35.77 0.52
C LEU A 63 34.03 36.54 1.80
N THR A 64 33.37 36.25 2.92
CA THR A 64 33.63 36.92 4.20
C THR A 64 35.01 36.59 4.76
N PHE A 65 35.38 35.31 4.81
CA PHE A 65 36.72 34.90 5.26
C PHE A 65 37.82 35.30 4.27
N GLY A 66 37.54 35.30 2.96
CA GLY A 66 38.45 35.82 1.94
C GLY A 66 38.73 37.32 2.12
N GLY A 67 37.68 38.12 2.34
CA GLY A 67 37.82 39.55 2.64
C GLY A 67 38.56 39.81 3.95
N LEU A 68 38.25 39.04 4.99
CA LEU A 68 38.92 39.12 6.30
C LEU A 68 40.40 38.73 6.21
N ALA A 69 40.73 37.73 5.39
CA ALA A 69 42.11 37.29 5.15
C ALA A 69 42.93 38.36 4.40
N LEU A 70 42.32 39.03 3.41
CA LEU A 70 42.96 40.14 2.70
C LEU A 70 43.18 41.34 3.63
N ALA A 71 42.20 41.71 4.45
CA ALA A 71 42.33 42.80 5.40
C ALA A 71 43.39 42.52 6.48
N THR A 72 43.38 41.33 7.07
CA THR A 72 44.39 40.91 8.06
C THR A 72 45.78 40.72 7.43
N GLY A 73 45.85 40.23 6.19
CA GLY A 73 47.09 40.13 5.41
C GLY A 73 47.71 41.50 5.11
N PHE A 74 46.88 42.49 4.77
CA PHE A 74 47.34 43.87 4.59
C PHE A 74 47.90 44.45 5.89
N GLN A 75 47.22 44.24 7.02
CA GLN A 75 47.75 44.65 8.34
C GLN A 75 49.06 43.93 8.69
N PHE A 76 49.19 42.65 8.33
CA PHE A 76 50.42 41.89 8.55
C PHE A 76 51.59 42.48 7.75
N VAL A 77 51.36 42.85 6.49
CA VAL A 77 52.36 43.51 5.63
C VAL A 77 52.78 44.86 6.23
N LYS A 78 51.83 45.68 6.70
CA LYS A 78 52.12 46.95 7.39
C LYS A 78 52.98 46.73 8.64
N ALA A 79 52.66 45.72 9.45
CA ALA A 79 53.43 45.39 10.64
C ALA A 79 54.87 44.95 10.29
N THR A 80 55.07 44.17 9.23
CA THR A 80 56.41 43.78 8.76
C THR A 80 57.23 44.95 8.19
N LEU A 81 56.59 45.92 7.55
CA LEU A 81 57.24 47.10 6.97
C LEU A 81 57.40 48.25 7.98
N GLY A 82 56.87 48.13 9.20
CA GLY A 82 56.98 49.15 10.25
C GLY A 82 56.03 50.35 10.05
N LEU A 83 54.95 50.20 9.28
CA LEU A 83 54.02 51.26 8.88
C LEU A 83 52.74 51.31 9.74
N THR A 84 52.76 50.75 10.95
CA THR A 84 51.59 50.66 11.84
C THR A 84 51.45 51.93 12.69
N GLU A 85 50.33 52.65 12.54
CA GLU A 85 49.97 53.75 13.45
C GLU A 85 49.50 53.17 14.80
N PHE A 86 50.06 53.68 15.90
CA PHE A 86 49.86 53.27 17.31
C PHE A 86 50.65 52.03 17.80
N ALA A 87 51.85 52.26 18.35
CA ALA A 87 52.28 51.70 19.65
C ALA A 87 53.56 52.40 20.13
N GLU A 88 53.48 53.11 21.26
CA GLU A 88 54.66 53.47 22.05
C GLU A 88 55.44 52.19 22.41
N THR A 89 56.75 52.20 22.14
CA THR A 89 57.82 51.37 22.74
C THR A 89 57.46 49.96 23.26
N ALA A 90 56.73 49.16 22.48
CA ALA A 90 56.59 47.71 22.66
C ALA A 90 56.57 47.02 21.28
N SER A 91 57.78 46.82 20.78
CA SER A 91 58.24 46.00 19.65
C SER A 91 57.29 45.70 18.47
N GLN A 92 57.71 46.13 17.29
CA GLN A 92 57.20 45.68 15.98
C GLN A 92 57.00 44.15 15.89
N SER A 93 57.79 43.36 16.62
CA SER A 93 57.62 41.92 16.74
C SER A 93 56.30 41.47 17.38
N GLU A 94 55.73 42.21 18.33
CA GLU A 94 54.43 41.88 18.91
C GLU A 94 53.27 42.12 17.94
N ALA A 95 53.33 43.22 17.17
CA ALA A 95 52.36 43.52 16.13
C ALA A 95 52.40 42.48 14.99
N ILE A 96 53.61 42.09 14.54
CA ILE A 96 53.80 41.03 13.54
C ILE A 96 53.24 39.70 14.07
N ARG A 97 53.55 39.33 15.32
CA ARG A 97 53.08 38.09 15.94
C ARG A 97 51.55 38.06 16.05
N ASN A 98 50.93 39.09 16.60
CA ASN A 98 49.47 39.12 16.82
C ASN A 98 48.70 39.13 15.49
N THR A 99 49.18 39.90 14.51
CA THR A 99 48.54 39.95 13.18
C THR A 99 48.78 38.67 12.39
N GLY A 100 49.95 38.04 12.54
CA GLY A 100 50.24 36.73 11.97
C GLY A 100 49.37 35.61 12.55
N LEU A 101 49.14 35.64 13.87
CA LEU A 101 48.20 34.73 14.53
C LEU A 101 46.75 34.95 14.07
N ALA A 102 46.32 36.21 13.92
CA ALA A 102 44.99 36.54 13.40
C ALA A 102 44.82 36.04 11.95
N LEU A 103 45.80 36.28 11.07
CA LEU A 103 45.78 35.79 9.69
C LEU A 103 45.73 34.25 9.64
N ALA A 104 46.54 33.58 10.47
CA ALA A 104 46.53 32.12 10.57
C ALA A 104 45.17 31.58 11.04
N ALA A 105 44.51 32.26 11.99
CA ALA A 105 43.18 31.89 12.46
C ALA A 105 42.09 32.10 11.38
N VAL A 106 42.14 33.23 10.67
CA VAL A 106 41.18 33.56 9.60
C VAL A 106 41.25 32.59 8.43
N ILE A 107 42.45 32.08 8.11
CA ILE A 107 42.63 31.05 7.07
C ILE A 107 42.34 29.64 7.62
N GLY A 108 42.81 29.36 8.85
CA GLY A 108 42.74 28.03 9.45
C GLY A 108 41.32 27.58 9.81
N VAL A 109 40.48 28.47 10.33
CA VAL A 109 39.11 28.12 10.77
C VAL A 109 38.23 27.64 9.60
N PRO A 110 38.13 28.34 8.45
CA PRO A 110 37.37 27.84 7.29
C PRO A 110 37.92 26.53 6.75
N PHE A 111 39.25 26.37 6.73
CA PHE A 111 39.89 25.14 6.28
C PHE A 111 39.54 23.95 7.19
N LEU A 112 39.53 24.14 8.52
CA LEU A 112 39.11 23.11 9.48
C LEU A 112 37.62 22.74 9.29
N ILE A 113 36.75 23.73 9.09
CA ILE A 113 35.32 23.50 8.83
C ILE A 113 35.15 22.70 7.52
N TRP A 114 35.79 23.13 6.42
CA TRP A 114 35.78 22.38 5.16
C TRP A 114 36.27 20.95 5.40
N ARG A 115 37.45 20.78 6.00
CA ARG A 115 38.04 19.46 6.25
C ARG A 115 37.10 18.57 7.06
N SER A 116 36.42 19.13 8.06
CA SER A 116 35.41 18.41 8.86
C SER A 116 34.23 17.95 8.00
N ILE A 117 33.68 18.82 7.15
CA ILE A 117 32.57 18.48 6.25
C ILE A 117 32.97 17.40 5.25
N VAL A 118 34.17 17.50 4.66
CA VAL A 118 34.67 16.49 3.72
C VAL A 118 34.92 15.17 4.42
N ALA A 119 35.50 15.19 5.63
CA ALA A 119 35.71 13.98 6.42
C ALA A 119 34.38 13.29 6.76
N GLN A 120 33.36 14.05 7.20
CA GLN A 120 32.01 13.51 7.43
C GLN A 120 31.42 12.88 6.17
N LYS A 121 31.50 13.59 5.04
CA LYS A 121 30.96 13.08 3.76
C LYS A 121 31.70 11.84 3.25
N GLN A 122 33.01 11.74 3.49
CA GLN A 122 33.78 10.53 3.19
C GLN A 122 33.32 9.34 4.06
N VAL A 123 33.02 9.59 5.34
CA VAL A 123 32.46 8.56 6.23
C VAL A 123 31.08 8.12 5.74
N ASP A 124 30.18 9.06 5.42
CA ASP A 124 28.83 8.75 4.91
C ASP A 124 28.89 7.93 3.61
N VAL A 125 29.76 8.30 2.67
CA VAL A 125 29.95 7.56 1.41
C VAL A 125 30.54 6.17 1.67
N ALA A 126 31.46 6.03 2.62
CA ALA A 126 32.03 4.74 2.99
C ALA A 126 30.98 3.82 3.65
N GLU A 127 30.14 4.36 4.53
CA GLU A 127 29.02 3.65 5.15
C GLU A 127 28.02 3.17 4.10
N GLN A 128 27.65 4.05 3.16
CA GLN A 128 26.77 3.70 2.04
C GLN A 128 27.37 2.59 1.15
N GLY A 129 28.68 2.64 0.91
CA GLY A 129 29.39 1.58 0.19
C GLY A 129 29.30 0.22 0.90
N GLN A 130 29.41 0.21 2.23
CA GLN A 130 29.25 -1.02 3.03
C GLN A 130 27.82 -1.56 3.01
N ILE A 131 26.81 -0.69 3.09
CA ILE A 131 25.40 -1.10 3.00
C ILE A 131 25.11 -1.71 1.63
N THR A 132 25.57 -1.05 0.57
CA THR A 132 25.40 -1.54 -0.81
C THR A 132 26.02 -2.93 -0.98
N ASP A 133 27.25 -3.15 -0.48
CA ASP A 133 27.92 -4.46 -0.51
C ASP A 133 27.14 -5.53 0.27
N ARG A 134 26.58 -5.19 1.45
CA ARG A 134 25.75 -6.10 2.23
C ARG A 134 24.45 -6.47 1.50
N ILE A 135 23.80 -5.51 0.84
CA ILE A 135 22.62 -5.76 0.01
C ILE A 135 23.00 -6.70 -1.13
N SER A 136 24.07 -6.41 -1.89
CA SER A 136 24.53 -7.25 -3.00
C SER A 136 24.78 -8.70 -2.56
N LYS A 137 25.49 -8.91 -1.46
CA LYS A 137 25.74 -10.26 -0.90
C LYS A 137 24.46 -10.97 -0.48
N ALA A 138 23.52 -10.25 0.12
CA ALA A 138 22.23 -10.83 0.49
C ALA A 138 21.42 -11.22 -0.77
N VAL A 139 21.40 -10.37 -1.80
CA VAL A 139 20.75 -10.68 -3.08
C VAL A 139 21.38 -11.89 -3.77
N GLU A 140 22.70 -12.02 -3.76
CA GLU A 140 23.39 -13.23 -4.24
C GLU A 140 22.93 -14.49 -3.48
N GLY A 141 22.78 -14.38 -2.15
CA GLY A 141 22.26 -15.45 -1.31
C GLY A 141 20.82 -15.87 -1.64
N LEU A 142 19.96 -14.95 -2.12
CA LEU A 142 18.62 -15.28 -2.60
C LEU A 142 18.63 -16.21 -3.82
N GLY A 143 19.68 -16.14 -4.63
CA GLY A 143 19.90 -16.99 -5.81
C GLY A 143 20.50 -18.37 -5.48
N ALA A 144 20.91 -18.62 -4.24
CA ALA A 144 21.69 -19.81 -3.91
C ALA A 144 20.96 -21.13 -4.23
N GLU A 145 21.66 -22.05 -4.88
CA GLU A 145 21.20 -23.40 -5.19
C GLU A 145 22.16 -24.44 -4.61
N LYS A 146 21.64 -25.64 -4.31
CA LYS A 146 22.40 -26.79 -3.87
C LYS A 146 22.14 -27.97 -4.79
N THR A 147 23.21 -28.65 -5.20
CA THR A 147 23.12 -29.89 -5.97
C THR A 147 22.84 -31.04 -5.02
N VAL A 148 21.76 -31.79 -5.26
CA VAL A 148 21.44 -32.99 -4.51
C VAL A 148 21.31 -34.18 -5.42
N LYS A 149 21.82 -35.33 -4.96
CA LYS A 149 21.64 -36.61 -5.63
C LYS A 149 20.25 -37.15 -5.28
N LYS A 150 19.33 -37.12 -6.24
CA LYS A 150 18.00 -37.74 -6.12
C LYS A 150 17.94 -38.98 -7.00
N GLN A 151 17.20 -39.99 -6.56
CA GLN A 151 16.93 -41.13 -7.42
C GLN A 151 16.08 -40.69 -8.60
N ARG A 152 16.49 -41.07 -9.81
CA ARG A 152 15.80 -40.72 -11.05
C ARG A 152 14.42 -41.37 -11.06
N GLN A 153 13.41 -40.60 -11.42
CA GLN A 153 12.06 -41.09 -11.67
C GLN A 153 11.79 -41.15 -13.18
N ASP A 154 11.00 -42.12 -13.62
CA ASP A 154 10.51 -42.18 -15.00
C ASP A 154 9.32 -41.21 -15.22
N ASN A 155 8.84 -41.12 -16.46
CA ASN A 155 7.70 -40.25 -16.81
C ASN A 155 6.39 -40.64 -16.10
N GLY A 156 6.32 -41.82 -15.49
CA GLY A 156 5.19 -42.30 -14.69
C GLY A 156 5.37 -42.08 -13.18
N GLY A 157 6.49 -41.48 -12.74
CA GLY A 157 6.80 -41.24 -11.33
C GLY A 157 7.44 -42.42 -10.59
N ASN A 158 7.76 -43.52 -11.27
CA ASN A 158 8.39 -44.68 -10.64
C ASN A 158 9.90 -44.47 -10.49
N LEU A 159 10.44 -44.91 -9.35
CA LEU A 159 11.88 -44.89 -9.08
C LEU A 159 12.61 -45.82 -10.05
N THR A 160 13.66 -45.31 -10.69
CA THR A 160 14.45 -46.05 -11.67
C THR A 160 15.71 -46.64 -11.06
N TYR A 161 16.11 -47.79 -11.59
CA TYR A 161 17.24 -48.60 -11.14
C TYR A 161 18.10 -48.97 -12.34
N GLU A 162 19.38 -49.29 -12.12
CA GLU A 162 20.21 -49.89 -13.17
C GLU A 162 19.57 -51.19 -13.66
N LYS A 163 19.68 -51.47 -14.96
CA LYS A 163 19.11 -52.69 -15.56
C LYS A 163 20.20 -53.74 -15.73
N ASP A 164 19.85 -55.01 -15.50
CA ASP A 164 20.71 -56.14 -15.81
C ASP A 164 20.81 -56.39 -17.34
N GLY A 165 21.65 -57.33 -17.76
CA GLY A 165 21.82 -57.71 -19.17
C GLY A 165 20.55 -58.23 -19.85
N ASN A 166 19.50 -58.55 -19.07
CA ASN A 166 18.20 -59.01 -19.55
C ASN A 166 17.13 -57.90 -19.49
N GLY A 167 17.52 -56.66 -19.12
CA GLY A 167 16.64 -55.50 -19.06
C GLY A 167 15.79 -55.39 -17.78
N LYS A 168 15.98 -56.25 -16.77
CA LYS A 168 15.27 -56.18 -15.49
C LYS A 168 15.95 -55.20 -14.51
N PRO A 169 15.19 -54.44 -13.71
CA PRO A 169 15.75 -53.50 -12.74
C PRO A 169 16.47 -54.21 -11.58
N ILE A 170 17.68 -53.76 -11.29
CA ILE A 170 18.51 -54.20 -10.16
C ILE A 170 18.16 -53.31 -8.96
N TYR A 171 17.23 -53.76 -8.12
CA TYR A 171 16.75 -52.97 -6.97
C TYR A 171 17.83 -52.57 -5.95
N SER A 172 18.99 -53.22 -5.95
CA SER A 172 20.15 -52.85 -5.12
C SER A 172 20.97 -51.68 -5.67
N LYS A 173 20.71 -51.22 -6.90
CA LYS A 173 21.44 -50.13 -7.55
C LYS A 173 20.49 -49.05 -8.08
N PRO A 174 20.06 -48.10 -7.22
CA PRO A 174 19.23 -47.00 -7.63
C PRO A 174 19.99 -46.06 -8.57
N LEU A 175 19.32 -45.60 -9.63
CA LEU A 175 19.94 -44.70 -10.60
C LEU A 175 19.83 -43.27 -10.09
N MET A 176 20.95 -42.69 -9.65
CA MET A 176 21.00 -41.36 -9.04
C MET A 176 21.26 -40.29 -10.10
N ILE A 177 20.51 -39.18 -10.04
CA ILE A 177 20.72 -37.98 -10.86
C ILE A 177 21.03 -36.79 -9.95
N GLU A 178 21.90 -35.91 -10.41
CA GLU A 178 22.17 -34.63 -9.74
C GLU A 178 21.12 -33.62 -10.19
N VAL A 179 20.36 -33.09 -9.23
CA VAL A 179 19.33 -32.09 -9.47
C VAL A 179 19.69 -30.84 -8.69
N SER A 180 19.76 -29.70 -9.38
CA SER A 180 19.88 -28.40 -8.72
C SER A 180 18.56 -28.04 -8.07
N GLN A 181 18.59 -27.69 -6.79
CA GLN A 181 17.41 -27.21 -6.06
C GLN A 181 17.76 -25.98 -5.21
N PRO A 182 16.78 -25.13 -4.88
CA PRO A 182 16.97 -23.99 -3.99
C PRO A 182 17.67 -24.37 -2.67
N ASN A 183 18.71 -23.62 -2.30
CA ASN A 183 19.37 -23.77 -1.00
C ASN A 183 18.63 -22.91 0.04
N LEU A 184 17.61 -23.51 0.66
CA LEU A 184 16.69 -22.79 1.55
C LEU A 184 17.41 -22.14 2.74
N GLU A 185 18.43 -22.79 3.29
CA GLU A 185 19.18 -22.29 4.44
C GLU A 185 19.89 -20.97 4.11
N VAL A 186 20.52 -20.88 2.94
CA VAL A 186 21.21 -19.67 2.47
C VAL A 186 20.20 -18.58 2.08
N ARG A 187 19.12 -18.96 1.39
CA ARG A 187 18.07 -18.03 0.96
C ARG A 187 17.37 -17.37 2.15
N ILE A 188 17.02 -18.16 3.16
CA ILE A 188 16.39 -17.66 4.39
C ILE A 188 17.35 -16.73 5.15
N GLY A 189 18.63 -17.10 5.25
CA GLY A 189 19.66 -16.22 5.83
C GLY A 189 19.80 -14.89 5.10
N ALA A 190 19.71 -14.90 3.77
CA ALA A 190 19.69 -13.70 2.95
C ALA A 190 18.44 -12.83 3.18
N LEU A 191 17.26 -13.45 3.27
CA LEU A 191 16.00 -12.73 3.56
C LEU A 191 16.06 -11.99 4.90
N TYR A 192 16.56 -12.65 5.96
CA TYR A 192 16.74 -12.00 7.27
C TYR A 192 17.83 -10.93 7.27
N SER A 193 18.87 -11.11 6.45
CA SER A 193 19.91 -10.08 6.28
C SER A 193 19.33 -8.83 5.62
N LEU A 194 18.49 -9.00 4.59
CA LEU A 194 17.76 -7.90 3.95
C LEU A 194 16.78 -7.22 4.92
N GLU A 195 16.02 -7.99 5.70
CA GLU A 195 15.15 -7.44 6.75
C GLU A 195 15.92 -6.50 7.69
N ARG A 196 17.07 -6.97 8.19
CA ARG A 196 17.90 -6.19 9.10
C ARG A 196 18.44 -4.93 8.45
N ILE A 197 18.92 -5.01 7.20
CA ILE A 197 19.40 -3.83 6.47
C ILE A 197 18.26 -2.83 6.26
N ALA A 198 17.05 -3.28 5.93
CA ALA A 198 15.88 -2.41 5.77
C ALA A 198 15.44 -1.74 7.08
N GLN A 199 15.69 -2.38 8.22
CA GLN A 199 15.45 -1.79 9.55
C GLN A 199 16.52 -0.77 9.93
N ASP A 200 17.78 -1.00 9.54
CA ASP A 200 18.90 -0.13 9.85
C ASP A 200 18.99 1.10 8.89
N SER A 201 18.44 0.99 7.67
CA SER A 201 18.48 2.06 6.65
C SER A 201 17.10 2.41 6.09
N ASP A 202 16.55 3.54 6.54
CA ASP A 202 15.31 4.14 6.01
C ASP A 202 15.42 4.44 4.50
N ARG A 203 16.61 4.83 4.03
CA ARG A 203 16.85 5.17 2.62
C ARG A 203 16.70 3.96 1.70
N ASP A 204 17.17 2.80 2.14
CA ASP A 204 17.22 1.59 1.32
C ASP A 204 16.01 0.67 1.56
N HIS A 205 15.16 0.98 2.54
CA HIS A 205 13.96 0.23 2.91
C HIS A 205 13.07 -0.09 1.70
N GLU A 206 12.65 0.93 0.94
CA GLU A 206 11.77 0.73 -0.23
C GLU A 206 12.41 -0.20 -1.26
N GLN A 207 13.68 0.02 -1.60
CA GLN A 207 14.42 -0.80 -2.55
C GLN A 207 14.50 -2.27 -2.09
N ILE A 208 14.72 -2.51 -0.80
CA ILE A 208 14.75 -3.86 -0.24
C ILE A 208 13.37 -4.51 -0.32
N MET A 209 12.30 -3.78 0.00
CA MET A 209 10.94 -4.29 -0.13
C MET A 209 10.58 -4.61 -1.59
N GLU A 210 11.07 -3.82 -2.57
CA GLU A 210 10.94 -4.13 -3.99
C GLU A 210 11.68 -5.42 -4.37
N ILE A 211 12.91 -5.61 -3.87
CA ILE A 211 13.69 -6.84 -4.09
C ILE A 211 12.94 -8.06 -3.52
N LEU A 212 12.39 -7.94 -2.30
CA LEU A 212 11.62 -9.01 -1.67
C LEU A 212 10.34 -9.33 -2.46
N CYS A 213 9.62 -8.31 -2.93
CA CYS A 213 8.46 -8.48 -3.81
C CYS A 213 8.83 -9.17 -5.13
N ALA A 214 9.93 -8.75 -5.76
CA ALA A 214 10.44 -9.37 -6.98
C ALA A 214 10.85 -10.83 -6.74
N TYR A 215 11.48 -11.12 -5.60
CA TYR A 215 11.83 -12.47 -5.20
C TYR A 215 10.60 -13.39 -5.10
N VAL A 216 9.53 -12.93 -4.43
CA VAL A 216 8.26 -13.67 -4.32
C VAL A 216 7.65 -13.90 -5.71
N ARG A 217 7.55 -12.85 -6.54
CA ARG A 217 7.03 -12.97 -7.92
C ARG A 217 7.81 -13.98 -8.78
N GLN A 218 9.13 -14.00 -8.66
CA GLN A 218 9.98 -14.89 -9.45
C GLN A 218 9.98 -16.34 -8.95
N ASN A 219 9.83 -16.56 -7.64
CA ASN A 219 9.95 -17.89 -7.03
C ASN A 219 8.60 -18.54 -6.69
N ALA A 220 7.51 -17.79 -6.73
CA ALA A 220 6.15 -18.25 -6.61
C ALA A 220 5.25 -17.62 -7.70
N PRO A 221 5.59 -17.76 -8.99
CA PRO A 221 4.74 -17.24 -10.05
C PRO A 221 3.40 -17.97 -10.08
N LEU A 222 2.36 -17.27 -10.56
CA LEU A 222 1.07 -17.88 -10.86
C LEU A 222 1.27 -19.05 -11.83
N GLY A 223 0.90 -20.25 -11.38
CA GLY A 223 0.90 -21.45 -12.21
C GLY A 223 -0.33 -21.50 -13.14
N PRO A 224 -0.47 -22.55 -13.96
CA PRO A 224 -1.70 -22.75 -14.71
C PRO A 224 -2.89 -22.82 -13.74
N PRO A 225 -4.02 -22.18 -14.07
CA PRO A 225 -5.18 -22.14 -13.20
C PRO A 225 -5.62 -23.57 -12.88
N LYS A 226 -5.71 -23.89 -11.59
CA LYS A 226 -6.34 -25.13 -11.13
C LYS A 226 -7.80 -24.81 -10.85
N PRO A 227 -8.73 -25.08 -11.78
CA PRO A 227 -10.13 -24.75 -11.55
C PRO A 227 -10.68 -25.55 -10.37
N LEU A 228 -11.77 -25.06 -9.80
CA LEU A 228 -12.60 -25.84 -8.88
C LEU A 228 -12.93 -27.20 -9.52
N PRO A 229 -12.74 -28.33 -8.80
CA PRO A 229 -13.14 -29.64 -9.27
C PRO A 229 -14.59 -29.66 -9.77
N LYS A 230 -14.84 -30.36 -10.89
CA LYS A 230 -16.18 -30.43 -11.51
C LYS A 230 -17.27 -30.86 -10.54
N GLU A 231 -16.95 -31.78 -9.63
CA GLU A 231 -17.87 -32.21 -8.57
C GLU A 231 -18.43 -31.03 -7.75
N TYR A 232 -17.59 -30.05 -7.43
CA TYR A 232 -18.03 -28.87 -6.68
C TYR A 232 -18.78 -27.89 -7.57
N THR A 233 -18.36 -27.68 -8.82
CA THR A 233 -19.11 -26.83 -9.75
C THR A 233 -20.51 -27.37 -10.04
N ASP A 234 -20.64 -28.69 -10.15
CA ASP A 234 -21.93 -29.36 -10.36
C ASP A 234 -22.82 -29.27 -9.11
N LYS A 235 -22.23 -29.42 -7.91
CA LYS A 235 -22.93 -29.20 -6.64
C LYS A 235 -23.42 -27.76 -6.50
N ILE A 236 -22.58 -26.78 -6.84
CA ILE A 236 -22.94 -25.35 -6.84
C ILE A 236 -24.06 -25.09 -7.85
N ALA A 237 -23.94 -25.59 -9.09
CA ALA A 237 -25.00 -25.47 -10.10
C ALA A 237 -26.31 -26.13 -9.64
N GLY A 238 -26.22 -27.26 -8.94
CA GLY A 238 -27.36 -27.94 -8.34
C GLY A 238 -28.02 -27.17 -7.20
N LEU A 239 -27.33 -26.22 -6.55
CA LEU A 239 -27.94 -25.27 -5.61
C LEU A 239 -28.72 -24.16 -6.33
N ARG A 240 -28.36 -23.83 -7.59
CA ARG A 240 -28.98 -22.75 -8.38
C ARG A 240 -30.30 -23.12 -9.07
N HIS A 241 -30.66 -24.41 -9.11
CA HIS A 241 -31.74 -24.92 -9.98
C HIS A 241 -32.85 -25.68 -9.24
N LYS A 242 -33.21 -25.28 -8.02
CA LYS A 242 -34.26 -25.96 -7.25
C LYS A 242 -35.50 -25.10 -7.08
N GLY A 243 -36.62 -25.77 -6.74
CA GLY A 243 -37.95 -25.16 -6.65
C GLY A 243 -38.10 -24.30 -5.40
N LYS A 244 -39.09 -24.59 -4.54
CA LYS A 244 -39.19 -23.90 -3.26
C LYS A 244 -38.03 -24.36 -2.34
N PRO A 245 -37.21 -23.44 -1.82
CA PRO A 245 -36.15 -23.76 -0.89
C PRO A 245 -36.71 -24.30 0.43
N ASP A 246 -36.00 -25.25 1.04
CA ASP A 246 -36.31 -25.84 2.35
C ASP A 246 -35.23 -25.44 3.36
N LEU A 247 -35.56 -25.35 4.65
CA LEU A 247 -34.64 -24.93 5.72
C LEU A 247 -33.37 -25.80 5.80
N MET A 248 -33.44 -27.05 5.33
CA MET A 248 -32.31 -27.99 5.26
C MET A 248 -31.27 -27.65 4.17
N GLU A 249 -31.50 -26.64 3.34
CA GLU A 249 -30.55 -26.21 2.30
C GLU A 249 -29.36 -25.43 2.86
N HIS A 250 -29.51 -24.82 4.04
CA HIS A 250 -28.41 -24.18 4.77
C HIS A 250 -27.29 -25.15 5.11
N GLU A 251 -27.65 -26.32 5.63
CA GLU A 251 -26.69 -27.36 5.98
C GLU A 251 -25.95 -27.86 4.73
N LYS A 252 -26.64 -27.97 3.59
CA LYS A 252 -26.05 -28.40 2.32
C LYS A 252 -25.07 -27.37 1.76
N ALA A 253 -25.46 -26.10 1.71
CA ALA A 253 -24.58 -25.02 1.25
C ALA A 253 -23.34 -24.90 2.15
N SER A 254 -23.52 -24.97 3.47
CA SER A 254 -22.43 -24.98 4.45
C SER A 254 -21.50 -26.20 4.30
N ASP A 255 -22.05 -27.39 4.05
CA ASP A 255 -21.26 -28.61 3.79
C ASP A 255 -20.44 -28.51 2.49
N VAL A 256 -21.02 -27.97 1.41
CA VAL A 256 -20.28 -27.72 0.16
C VAL A 256 -19.15 -26.72 0.41
N ALA A 257 -19.43 -25.61 1.11
CA ALA A 257 -18.42 -24.62 1.46
C ALA A 257 -17.27 -25.24 2.29
N LYS A 258 -17.60 -26.11 3.25
CA LYS A 258 -16.63 -26.84 4.07
C LYS A 258 -15.76 -27.77 3.21
N LYS A 259 -16.35 -28.51 2.28
CA LYS A 259 -15.63 -29.40 1.35
C LYS A 259 -14.67 -28.62 0.44
N ILE A 260 -15.10 -27.47 -0.08
CA ILE A 260 -14.24 -26.57 -0.86
C ILE A 260 -13.05 -26.11 0.00
N ARG A 261 -13.27 -25.67 1.24
CA ARG A 261 -12.18 -25.27 2.15
C ARG A 261 -11.24 -26.43 2.48
N CYS A 262 -11.74 -27.65 2.67
CA CYS A 262 -10.91 -28.83 2.87
C CYS A 262 -10.03 -29.11 1.65
N TRP A 263 -10.61 -29.09 0.44
CA TRP A 263 -9.87 -29.26 -0.81
C TRP A 263 -8.80 -28.17 -1.00
N VAL A 264 -9.14 -26.91 -0.73
CA VAL A 264 -8.17 -25.81 -0.78
C VAL A 264 -7.01 -26.06 0.19
N GLY A 265 -7.27 -26.60 1.39
CA GLY A 265 -6.22 -26.98 2.35
C GLY A 265 -5.25 -28.07 1.88
N GLU A 266 -5.63 -28.87 0.87
CA GLU A 266 -4.76 -29.87 0.24
C GLU A 266 -3.83 -29.26 -0.82
N LEU A 267 -4.10 -28.03 -1.26
CA LEU A 267 -3.25 -27.34 -2.21
C LEU A 267 -1.87 -27.04 -1.60
N ARG A 268 -0.85 -27.15 -2.45
CA ARG A 268 0.55 -26.97 -2.05
C ARG A 268 0.77 -25.56 -1.48
N LYS A 269 1.19 -25.48 -0.22
CA LYS A 269 1.63 -24.25 0.45
C LYS A 269 2.85 -23.63 -0.25
N PRO A 270 3.12 -22.32 -0.06
CA PRO A 270 4.31 -21.69 -0.60
C PRO A 270 5.56 -22.35 -0.02
N ARG A 271 6.66 -22.28 -0.76
CA ARG A 271 7.97 -22.76 -0.28
C ARG A 271 8.37 -21.98 0.98
N GLU A 272 9.18 -22.60 1.84
CA GLU A 272 9.53 -22.02 3.15
C GLU A 272 10.13 -20.61 3.04
N ASP A 273 11.06 -20.41 2.12
CA ASP A 273 11.68 -19.11 1.84
C ASP A 273 10.67 -18.05 1.34
N ILE A 274 9.63 -18.44 0.59
CA ILE A 274 8.53 -17.53 0.20
C ILE A 274 7.70 -17.15 1.42
N SER A 275 7.40 -18.11 2.30
CA SER A 275 6.68 -17.84 3.55
C SER A 275 7.48 -16.90 4.46
N VAL A 276 8.80 -17.08 4.54
CA VAL A 276 9.72 -16.16 5.24
C VAL A 276 9.73 -14.79 4.58
N ALA A 277 9.81 -14.70 3.25
CA ALA A 277 9.78 -13.42 2.54
C ALA A 277 8.49 -12.64 2.83
N LEU A 278 7.32 -13.31 2.81
CA LEU A 278 6.04 -12.70 3.18
C LEU A 278 6.02 -12.27 4.66
N THR A 279 6.64 -13.04 5.54
CA THR A 279 6.77 -12.70 6.97
C THR A 279 7.62 -11.45 7.15
N VAL A 280 8.76 -11.34 6.45
CA VAL A 280 9.61 -10.14 6.46
C VAL A 280 8.84 -8.92 5.96
N LEU A 281 8.10 -9.08 4.85
CA LEU A 281 7.22 -8.02 4.35
C LEU A 281 6.16 -7.63 5.41
N GLY A 282 5.60 -8.59 6.14
CA GLY A 282 4.60 -8.32 7.17
C GLY A 282 5.15 -7.64 8.43
N ARG A 283 6.41 -7.88 8.78
CA ARG A 283 7.06 -7.40 10.03
C ARG A 283 7.58 -5.96 9.97
N ARG A 284 7.25 -5.21 8.92
CA ARG A 284 7.61 -3.79 8.83
C ARG A 284 7.09 -3.00 10.02
N THR A 285 7.94 -2.12 10.53
CA THR A 285 7.59 -1.20 11.62
C THR A 285 6.69 -0.07 11.13
N GLN A 286 5.98 0.60 12.04
CA GLN A 286 5.15 1.75 11.69
C GLN A 286 5.97 2.89 11.04
N ARG A 287 7.24 3.07 11.44
CA ARG A 287 8.15 4.04 10.82
C ARG A 287 8.42 3.67 9.36
N GLN A 288 8.75 2.41 9.10
CA GLN A 288 8.95 1.91 7.73
C GLN A 288 7.69 2.06 6.87
N ILE A 289 6.52 1.64 7.38
CA ILE A 289 5.24 1.82 6.70
C ILE A 289 4.94 3.30 6.44
N SER A 290 5.33 4.19 7.35
CA SER A 290 5.16 5.63 7.13
C SER A 290 6.06 6.15 6.01
N LEU A 291 7.19 5.52 5.69
CA LEU A 291 8.04 5.91 4.56
C LEU A 291 7.43 5.49 3.22
N GLU A 292 6.63 4.42 3.20
CA GLU A 292 5.94 3.84 2.05
C GLU A 292 4.80 4.73 1.55
N HIS A 293 5.14 5.95 1.13
CA HIS A 293 4.17 6.92 0.66
C HIS A 293 3.78 6.62 -0.78
N GLY A 294 2.48 6.61 -1.01
CA GLY A 294 1.92 6.68 -2.34
C GLY A 294 0.51 7.22 -2.31
N PHE A 295 0.04 7.64 -3.47
CA PHE A 295 -1.30 8.16 -3.66
C PHE A 295 -1.84 7.69 -5.01
N TYR A 296 -3.15 7.55 -5.11
CA TYR A 296 -3.80 7.36 -6.40
C TYR A 296 -3.89 8.70 -7.13
N ASP A 297 -3.51 8.72 -8.40
CA ASP A 297 -3.73 9.88 -9.25
C ASP A 297 -5.21 9.98 -9.70
N ARG A 298 -5.52 11.03 -10.48
CA ARG A 298 -6.88 11.25 -11.00
C ARG A 298 -7.39 10.16 -11.94
N ASN A 299 -6.50 9.33 -12.49
CA ASN A 299 -6.85 8.21 -13.36
C ASN A 299 -7.03 6.91 -12.57
N GLY A 300 -6.82 6.93 -11.25
CA GLY A 300 -6.89 5.74 -10.39
C GLY A 300 -5.63 4.89 -10.43
N GLU A 301 -4.53 5.41 -10.98
CA GLU A 301 -3.23 4.73 -10.98
C GLU A 301 -2.45 5.07 -9.72
N TRP A 302 -1.75 4.08 -9.16
CA TRP A 302 -0.95 4.27 -7.96
C TRP A 302 0.37 4.95 -8.28
N GLN A 303 0.68 6.05 -7.58
CA GLN A 303 1.94 6.77 -7.64
C GLN A 303 2.69 6.56 -6.33
N GLY A 304 3.95 6.14 -6.39
CA GLY A 304 4.80 5.87 -5.23
C GLY A 304 5.05 4.39 -4.98
N PHE A 305 5.71 4.09 -3.86
CA PHE A 305 6.03 2.72 -3.49
C PHE A 305 4.77 1.98 -3.01
N ARG A 306 4.64 0.72 -3.41
CA ARG A 306 3.70 -0.24 -2.81
C ARG A 306 4.26 -1.64 -2.96
N LEU A 307 3.87 -2.53 -2.05
CA LEU A 307 4.16 -3.93 -2.24
C LEU A 307 3.49 -4.48 -3.48
N ASN A 308 4.28 -5.06 -4.37
CA ASN A 308 3.82 -5.64 -5.62
C ASN A 308 3.96 -7.16 -5.60
N LEU A 309 2.86 -7.83 -5.26
CA LEU A 309 2.75 -9.28 -5.20
C LEU A 309 1.79 -9.81 -6.27
N ARG A 310 1.59 -9.08 -7.36
CA ARG A 310 0.71 -9.48 -8.46
C ARG A 310 1.16 -10.77 -9.14
N ASP A 311 0.22 -11.49 -9.73
CA ASP A 311 0.45 -12.73 -10.48
C ASP A 311 1.30 -13.76 -9.70
N THR A 312 1.09 -13.85 -8.39
CA THR A 312 1.79 -14.81 -7.51
C THR A 312 0.91 -15.97 -7.11
N ASN A 313 1.52 -17.11 -6.80
CA ASN A 313 0.87 -18.22 -6.12
C ASN A 313 1.18 -18.18 -4.62
N LEU A 314 0.21 -17.69 -3.86
CA LEU A 314 0.22 -17.53 -2.41
C LEU A 314 -0.84 -18.43 -1.76
N THR A 315 -1.17 -19.55 -2.39
CA THR A 315 -2.15 -20.52 -1.89
C THR A 315 -1.78 -20.97 -0.48
N ASN A 316 -2.72 -20.93 0.47
CA ASN A 316 -2.55 -21.34 1.87
C ASN A 316 -1.42 -20.59 2.61
N CYS A 317 -1.07 -19.37 2.19
CA CYS A 317 -0.13 -18.52 2.92
C CYS A 317 -0.76 -17.97 4.22
N ASP A 318 0.09 -17.60 5.17
CA ASP A 318 -0.33 -16.91 6.39
C ASP A 318 0.14 -15.46 6.33
N LEU A 319 -0.81 -14.53 6.29
CA LEU A 319 -0.63 -13.09 6.27
C LEU A 319 -1.36 -12.43 7.45
N SER A 320 -1.73 -13.23 8.46
CA SER A 320 -2.56 -12.78 9.58
C SER A 320 -1.87 -11.71 10.44
N GLY A 321 -2.65 -10.71 10.84
CA GLY A 321 -2.22 -9.63 11.74
C GLY A 321 -1.19 -8.65 11.17
N TYR A 322 -0.75 -8.80 9.93
CA TYR A 322 0.24 -7.92 9.30
C TYR A 322 -0.41 -6.73 8.58
N ASN A 323 0.40 -5.69 8.35
CA ASN A 323 0.00 -4.53 7.55
C ASN A 323 0.44 -4.70 6.08
N PHE A 324 -0.56 -4.88 5.24
CA PHE A 324 -0.45 -4.98 3.78
C PHE A 324 -1.30 -3.88 3.11
N ARG A 325 -1.33 -2.67 3.70
CA ARG A 325 -2.05 -1.53 3.12
C ARG A 325 -1.49 -1.22 1.71
N ASN A 326 -2.37 -0.90 0.77
CA ASN A 326 -2.05 -0.56 -0.64
C ASN A 326 -1.35 -1.67 -1.47
N VAL A 327 -1.18 -2.88 -0.93
CA VAL A 327 -0.55 -3.99 -1.65
C VAL A 327 -1.28 -4.31 -2.96
N ASP A 328 -0.52 -4.69 -3.98
CA ASP A 328 -1.04 -5.22 -5.22
C ASP A 328 -0.99 -6.74 -5.22
N PHE A 329 -2.14 -7.38 -5.07
CA PHE A 329 -2.38 -8.82 -5.21
C PHE A 329 -3.13 -9.15 -6.51
N SER A 330 -3.20 -8.24 -7.49
CA SER A 330 -3.94 -8.48 -8.73
C SER A 330 -3.48 -9.77 -9.43
N GLY A 331 -4.45 -10.54 -9.94
CA GLY A 331 -4.20 -11.83 -10.59
C GLY A 331 -3.63 -12.94 -9.69
N SER A 332 -3.45 -12.71 -8.39
CA SER A 332 -2.78 -13.68 -7.51
C SER A 332 -3.72 -14.80 -7.06
N ASP A 333 -3.15 -15.97 -6.85
CA ASP A 333 -3.82 -17.12 -6.27
C ASP A 333 -3.60 -17.14 -4.76
N LEU A 334 -4.62 -16.73 -4.01
CA LEU A 334 -4.66 -16.61 -2.55
C LEU A 334 -5.66 -17.61 -1.95
N ARG A 335 -5.91 -18.73 -2.64
CA ARG A 335 -6.85 -19.74 -2.16
C ARG A 335 -6.43 -20.25 -0.79
N GLY A 336 -7.35 -20.20 0.17
CA GLY A 336 -7.09 -20.65 1.53
C GLY A 336 -6.08 -19.80 2.30
N ALA A 337 -5.68 -18.64 1.78
CA ALA A 337 -4.83 -17.70 2.48
C ALA A 337 -5.49 -17.29 3.81
N ILE A 338 -4.67 -17.17 4.86
CA ILE A 338 -5.08 -16.73 6.18
C ILE A 338 -4.79 -15.22 6.27
N LEU A 339 -5.84 -14.41 6.20
CA LEU A 339 -5.83 -12.94 6.23
C LEU A 339 -6.55 -12.41 7.47
N THR A 340 -6.57 -13.20 8.54
CA THR A 340 -7.28 -12.87 9.79
C THR A 340 -6.61 -11.66 10.46
N HIS A 341 -7.39 -10.64 10.83
CA HIS A 341 -6.90 -9.38 11.40
C HIS A 341 -5.89 -8.61 10.51
N THR A 342 -5.75 -8.94 9.23
CA THR A 342 -4.80 -8.27 8.34
C THR A 342 -5.31 -6.87 7.96
N GLU A 343 -4.40 -5.91 7.89
CA GLU A 343 -4.69 -4.56 7.39
C GLU A 343 -4.48 -4.53 5.87
N LEU A 344 -5.57 -4.47 5.12
CA LEU A 344 -5.60 -4.57 3.66
C LEU A 344 -6.22 -3.33 3.01
N GLN A 345 -6.30 -2.20 3.72
CA GLN A 345 -6.96 -1.02 3.20
C GLN A 345 -6.31 -0.59 1.88
N CYS A 346 -7.13 -0.21 0.91
CA CYS A 346 -6.71 0.16 -0.45
C CYS A 346 -5.92 -0.91 -1.22
N ALA A 347 -5.86 -2.16 -0.74
CA ALA A 347 -5.27 -3.26 -1.48
C ALA A 347 -6.02 -3.55 -2.79
N ASN A 348 -5.29 -4.09 -3.77
CA ASN A 348 -5.81 -4.49 -5.06
C ASN A 348 -5.85 -6.01 -5.20
N PHE A 349 -7.05 -6.58 -5.25
CA PHE A 349 -7.35 -8.00 -5.47
C PHE A 349 -8.01 -8.26 -6.83
N ARG A 350 -7.90 -7.32 -7.79
CA ARG A 350 -8.54 -7.47 -9.10
C ARG A 350 -8.13 -8.78 -9.77
N VAL A 351 -9.10 -9.59 -10.20
CA VAL A 351 -8.90 -10.92 -10.83
C VAL A 351 -8.14 -11.93 -9.93
N ALA A 352 -8.00 -11.67 -8.63
CA ALA A 352 -7.40 -12.64 -7.71
C ALA A 352 -8.37 -13.81 -7.40
N ASP A 353 -7.83 -14.89 -6.87
CA ASP A 353 -8.61 -16.02 -6.33
C ASP A 353 -8.42 -16.15 -4.82
N LEU A 354 -9.45 -15.79 -4.07
CA LEU A 354 -9.58 -15.87 -2.61
C LEU A 354 -10.47 -17.06 -2.20
N THR A 355 -10.67 -18.07 -3.05
CA THR A 355 -11.52 -19.23 -2.72
C THR A 355 -11.06 -19.89 -1.42
N GLY A 356 -11.97 -20.02 -0.47
CA GLY A 356 -11.73 -20.60 0.84
C GLY A 356 -10.81 -19.78 1.76
N ALA A 357 -10.42 -18.55 1.39
CA ALA A 357 -9.59 -17.69 2.21
C ALA A 357 -10.30 -17.28 3.52
N ASN A 358 -9.51 -17.00 4.56
CA ASN A 358 -9.98 -16.55 5.87
C ASN A 358 -9.67 -15.06 6.08
N LEU A 359 -10.67 -14.21 5.90
CA LEU A 359 -10.63 -12.75 6.02
C LEU A 359 -11.31 -12.27 7.32
N VAL A 360 -11.45 -13.13 8.33
CA VAL A 360 -12.12 -12.77 9.59
C VAL A 360 -11.43 -11.56 10.24
N HIS A 361 -12.21 -10.54 10.61
CA HIS A 361 -11.72 -9.26 11.14
C HIS A 361 -10.72 -8.49 10.24
N ALA A 362 -10.62 -8.83 8.94
CA ALA A 362 -9.76 -8.10 8.01
C ALA A 362 -10.29 -6.68 7.75
N LYS A 363 -9.36 -5.72 7.63
CA LYS A 363 -9.66 -4.31 7.29
C LYS A 363 -9.50 -4.12 5.78
N LEU A 364 -10.61 -4.12 5.04
CA LEU A 364 -10.65 -4.11 3.57
C LEU A 364 -11.20 -2.79 3.02
N GLN A 365 -11.11 -1.70 3.79
CA GLN A 365 -11.65 -0.41 3.37
C GLN A 365 -10.94 0.13 2.12
N GLY A 366 -11.69 0.64 1.16
CA GLY A 366 -11.17 1.19 -0.10
C GLY A 366 -10.48 0.16 -1.00
N THR A 367 -10.65 -1.14 -0.77
CA THR A 367 -10.04 -2.19 -1.60
C THR A 367 -10.68 -2.29 -2.99
N ILE A 368 -9.91 -2.78 -3.97
CA ILE A 368 -10.47 -3.22 -5.26
C ILE A 368 -10.54 -4.75 -5.23
N ILE A 369 -11.74 -5.30 -5.26
CA ILE A 369 -12.04 -6.74 -5.32
C ILE A 369 -12.89 -7.01 -6.56
N ASN A 370 -12.53 -6.37 -7.68
CA ASN A 370 -13.28 -6.50 -8.93
C ASN A 370 -12.90 -7.79 -9.65
N GLU A 371 -13.89 -8.49 -10.20
CA GLU A 371 -13.70 -9.72 -10.96
C GLU A 371 -12.98 -10.83 -10.15
N THR A 372 -13.01 -10.73 -8.82
CA THR A 372 -12.31 -11.64 -7.90
C THR A 372 -13.18 -12.84 -7.56
N LEU A 373 -12.57 -14.03 -7.48
CA LEU A 373 -13.25 -15.24 -7.00
C LEU A 373 -13.09 -15.34 -5.48
N VAL A 374 -14.19 -15.42 -4.74
CA VAL A 374 -14.22 -15.41 -3.26
C VAL A 374 -15.12 -16.54 -2.73
N PHE A 375 -15.20 -17.65 -3.49
CA PHE A 375 -16.03 -18.80 -3.17
C PHE A 375 -15.72 -19.37 -1.78
N ALA A 376 -16.76 -19.67 -1.00
CA ALA A 376 -16.62 -20.35 0.29
C ALA A 376 -15.64 -19.70 1.30
N ALA A 377 -15.23 -18.45 1.06
CA ALA A 377 -14.37 -17.69 1.94
C ALA A 377 -15.09 -17.37 3.27
N VAL A 378 -14.32 -17.08 4.31
CA VAL A 378 -14.84 -16.69 5.62
C VAL A 378 -14.36 -15.28 5.92
N ALA A 379 -15.25 -14.29 5.81
CA ALA A 379 -14.97 -12.87 6.04
C ALA A 379 -15.91 -12.27 7.10
N ASN A 380 -16.24 -13.07 8.12
CA ASN A 380 -17.06 -12.60 9.24
C ASN A 380 -16.38 -11.42 9.94
N HIS A 381 -17.15 -10.39 10.29
CA HIS A 381 -16.65 -9.15 10.91
C HIS A 381 -15.61 -8.38 10.08
N ALA A 382 -15.45 -8.71 8.80
CA ALA A 382 -14.62 -7.93 7.89
C ALA A 382 -15.28 -6.57 7.58
N ARG A 383 -14.45 -5.58 7.24
CA ARG A 383 -14.91 -4.21 6.97
C ARG A 383 -14.56 -3.80 5.55
N PHE A 384 -15.56 -3.65 4.69
CA PHE A 384 -15.45 -3.21 3.30
C PHE A 384 -15.93 -1.76 3.12
N GLU A 385 -15.93 -0.97 4.18
CA GLU A 385 -16.37 0.43 4.13
C GLU A 385 -15.49 1.31 3.24
N THR A 386 -15.94 2.53 2.94
CA THR A 386 -15.06 3.57 2.39
C THR A 386 -13.86 3.82 3.32
N ASP A 387 -12.65 3.87 2.79
CA ASP A 387 -11.46 4.23 3.57
C ASP A 387 -11.48 5.72 3.87
N ILE A 388 -11.61 6.07 5.15
CA ILE A 388 -11.75 7.46 5.60
C ILE A 388 -10.52 8.30 5.24
N VAL A 389 -9.33 7.69 5.25
CA VAL A 389 -8.06 8.40 5.03
C VAL A 389 -7.88 8.77 3.56
N SER A 390 -8.14 7.84 2.64
CA SER A 390 -8.01 8.08 1.20
C SER A 390 -9.30 8.61 0.54
N GLY A 391 -10.44 8.53 1.24
CA GLY A 391 -11.77 8.82 0.68
C GLY A 391 -12.24 7.77 -0.34
N ARG A 392 -11.53 6.65 -0.47
CA ARG A 392 -11.79 5.65 -1.51
C ARG A 392 -12.88 4.67 -1.08
N SER A 393 -13.93 4.57 -1.88
CA SER A 393 -14.94 3.51 -1.74
C SER A 393 -14.36 2.15 -2.14
N THR A 394 -14.73 1.12 -1.37
CA THR A 394 -14.43 -0.26 -1.74
C THR A 394 -15.22 -0.66 -2.98
N SER A 395 -14.59 -1.35 -3.93
CA SER A 395 -15.22 -1.81 -5.16
C SER A 395 -15.20 -3.33 -5.23
N LEU A 396 -16.35 -3.96 -5.37
CA LEU A 396 -16.56 -5.41 -5.46
C LEU A 396 -17.24 -5.81 -6.77
N ASN A 397 -17.14 -4.97 -7.81
CA ASN A 397 -17.87 -5.16 -9.06
C ASN A 397 -17.45 -6.46 -9.75
N HIS A 398 -18.41 -7.26 -10.22
CA HIS A 398 -18.18 -8.56 -10.87
C HIS A 398 -17.51 -9.62 -9.99
N SER A 399 -17.47 -9.43 -8.66
CA SER A 399 -16.92 -10.42 -7.74
C SER A 399 -17.89 -11.56 -7.44
N VAL A 400 -17.35 -12.73 -7.07
CA VAL A 400 -18.12 -13.95 -6.80
C VAL A 400 -17.90 -14.43 -5.37
N TRP A 401 -18.87 -14.22 -4.49
CA TRP A 401 -18.90 -14.54 -3.07
C TRP A 401 -19.79 -15.75 -2.75
N GLU A 402 -20.01 -16.62 -3.74
CA GLU A 402 -20.94 -17.73 -3.58
C GLU A 402 -20.48 -18.66 -2.44
N LEU A 403 -21.42 -19.05 -1.57
CA LEU A 403 -21.15 -19.85 -0.36
C LEU A 403 -20.25 -19.19 0.70
N ALA A 404 -19.91 -17.91 0.57
CA ALA A 404 -19.07 -17.22 1.53
C ALA A 404 -19.81 -17.01 2.87
N SER A 405 -19.06 -16.97 3.97
CA SER A 405 -19.56 -16.55 5.28
C SER A 405 -19.15 -15.10 5.53
N LEU A 406 -20.15 -14.22 5.62
CA LEU A 406 -20.05 -12.76 5.71
C LEU A 406 -20.91 -12.24 6.87
N GLN A 407 -20.90 -12.98 7.99
CA GLN A 407 -21.71 -12.64 9.16
C GLN A 407 -21.13 -11.40 9.85
N ASN A 408 -22.00 -10.46 10.22
CA ASN A 408 -21.61 -9.19 10.83
C ASN A 408 -20.60 -8.38 9.97
N THR A 409 -20.62 -8.55 8.65
CA THR A 409 -19.74 -7.84 7.72
C THR A 409 -20.32 -6.48 7.37
N ASP A 410 -19.47 -5.46 7.27
CA ASP A 410 -19.87 -4.10 6.92
C ASP A 410 -19.48 -3.76 5.47
N PHE A 411 -20.48 -3.51 4.62
CA PHE A 411 -20.32 -3.08 3.22
C PHE A 411 -20.74 -1.61 3.01
N SER A 412 -20.79 -0.81 4.07
CA SER A 412 -21.30 0.56 3.99
C SER A 412 -20.43 1.45 3.08
N GLY A 413 -21.01 2.05 2.04
CA GLY A 413 -20.32 2.87 1.05
C GLY A 413 -19.55 2.09 -0.02
N ALA A 414 -19.61 0.75 0.01
CA ALA A 414 -19.01 -0.10 -1.01
C ALA A 414 -19.86 -0.14 -2.28
N TRP A 415 -19.20 -0.36 -3.43
CA TRP A 415 -19.84 -0.55 -4.72
C TRP A 415 -19.85 -2.04 -5.05
N LEU A 416 -21.03 -2.64 -5.18
CA LEU A 416 -21.18 -4.09 -5.36
C LEU A 416 -21.81 -4.43 -6.74
N SER A 417 -21.72 -3.55 -7.73
CA SER A 417 -22.56 -3.61 -8.92
C SER A 417 -21.77 -4.03 -10.17
N PRO A 418 -21.96 -5.24 -10.75
CA PRO A 418 -22.78 -6.37 -10.30
C PRO A 418 -21.96 -7.46 -9.59
N ALA A 419 -22.26 -7.78 -8.32
CA ALA A 419 -21.61 -8.84 -7.55
C ALA A 419 -22.54 -10.03 -7.31
N ASN A 420 -21.98 -11.20 -6.98
CA ASN A 420 -22.74 -12.42 -6.74
C ASN A 420 -22.50 -12.97 -5.33
N PHE A 421 -23.52 -12.92 -4.48
CA PHE A 421 -23.55 -13.46 -3.11
C PHE A 421 -24.43 -14.72 -3.00
N GLY A 422 -24.50 -15.51 -4.07
CA GLY A 422 -25.34 -16.70 -4.11
C GLY A 422 -25.09 -17.66 -2.94
N SER A 423 -26.14 -18.08 -2.24
CA SER A 423 -26.03 -18.98 -1.08
C SER A 423 -25.05 -18.50 0.02
N ALA A 424 -24.67 -17.22 0.04
CA ALA A 424 -23.77 -16.66 1.04
C ALA A 424 -24.51 -16.41 2.36
N ARG A 425 -23.77 -16.49 3.47
CA ARG A 425 -24.30 -16.14 4.80
C ARG A 425 -24.01 -14.70 5.12
N LEU A 426 -25.03 -13.86 5.10
CA LEU A 426 -24.97 -12.41 5.29
C LEU A 426 -25.73 -12.00 6.55
N ASP A 427 -25.79 -12.90 7.55
CA ASP A 427 -26.48 -12.66 8.81
C ASP A 427 -25.90 -11.39 9.46
N ARG A 428 -26.75 -10.40 9.76
CA ARG A 428 -26.36 -9.10 10.33
C ARG A 428 -25.40 -8.27 9.46
N ALA A 429 -25.29 -8.56 8.17
CA ALA A 429 -24.51 -7.74 7.26
C ALA A 429 -25.15 -6.36 7.06
N LYS A 430 -24.32 -5.33 6.89
CA LYS A 430 -24.77 -3.96 6.66
C LYS A 430 -24.47 -3.50 5.24
N PHE A 431 -25.46 -2.91 4.60
CA PHE A 431 -25.37 -2.27 3.30
C PHE A 431 -26.03 -0.89 3.40
N ASN A 432 -25.48 0.12 2.72
CA ASN A 432 -26.08 1.46 2.70
C ASN A 432 -25.82 2.22 1.39
N PHE A 433 -25.72 1.52 0.25
CA PHE A 433 -25.34 2.13 -1.01
C PHE A 433 -25.96 1.43 -2.23
N ASN A 434 -25.32 1.58 -3.40
CA ASN A 434 -25.74 1.01 -4.66
C ASN A 434 -25.43 -0.50 -4.75
N LEU A 435 -26.49 -1.30 -4.87
CA LEU A 435 -26.43 -2.76 -5.04
C LEU A 435 -27.02 -3.20 -6.40
N ASN A 436 -27.11 -2.30 -7.38
CA ASN A 436 -27.75 -2.57 -8.65
C ASN A 436 -27.19 -3.83 -9.33
N ARG A 437 -28.09 -4.70 -9.81
CA ARG A 437 -27.78 -5.96 -10.50
C ARG A 437 -26.98 -6.96 -9.67
N THR A 438 -26.91 -6.77 -8.35
CA THR A 438 -26.31 -7.75 -7.43
C THR A 438 -27.22 -8.97 -7.31
N SER A 439 -26.64 -10.16 -7.19
CA SER A 439 -27.38 -11.38 -6.89
C SER A 439 -27.18 -11.79 -5.44
N PHE A 440 -28.28 -11.96 -4.72
CA PHE A 440 -28.38 -12.58 -3.40
C PHE A 440 -29.16 -13.90 -3.49
N PHE A 441 -29.10 -14.58 -4.65
CA PHE A 441 -29.85 -15.81 -4.89
C PHE A 441 -29.57 -16.86 -3.80
N GLY A 442 -30.59 -17.34 -3.10
CA GLY A 442 -30.41 -18.33 -2.03
C GLY A 442 -29.61 -17.84 -0.81
N ALA A 443 -29.31 -16.54 -0.70
CA ALA A 443 -28.49 -15.99 0.38
C ALA A 443 -29.27 -15.94 1.70
N TYR A 444 -28.53 -16.02 2.81
CA TYR A 444 -29.09 -15.92 4.16
C TYR A 444 -28.94 -14.48 4.67
N LEU A 445 -30.06 -13.80 4.86
CA LEU A 445 -30.16 -12.37 5.15
C LEU A 445 -30.78 -12.11 6.53
N TYR A 446 -30.61 -13.04 7.47
CA TYR A 446 -31.15 -12.91 8.82
C TYR A 446 -30.58 -11.65 9.50
N GLN A 447 -31.46 -10.74 9.94
CA GLN A 447 -31.07 -9.46 10.56
C GLN A 447 -30.17 -8.56 9.67
N ALA A 448 -30.09 -8.80 8.36
CA ALA A 448 -29.33 -7.95 7.46
C ALA A 448 -29.98 -6.56 7.30
N ASN A 449 -29.16 -5.54 7.05
CA ASN A 449 -29.60 -4.17 6.88
C ASN A 449 -29.33 -3.67 5.45
N PHE A 450 -30.39 -3.41 4.70
CA PHE A 450 -30.41 -2.83 3.35
C PHE A 450 -31.03 -1.43 3.34
N SER A 451 -31.11 -0.77 4.50
CA SER A 451 -31.75 0.53 4.60
C SER A 451 -30.98 1.58 3.78
N GLY A 452 -31.71 2.44 3.07
CA GLY A 452 -31.17 3.45 2.14
C GLY A 452 -30.52 2.88 0.87
N CYS A 453 -30.57 1.57 0.62
CA CYS A 453 -29.92 0.99 -0.56
C CYS A 453 -30.70 1.21 -1.86
N HIS A 454 -29.96 1.34 -2.95
CA HIS A 454 -30.53 1.25 -4.30
C HIS A 454 -30.50 -0.21 -4.76
N LEU A 455 -31.70 -0.77 -4.94
CA LEU A 455 -31.95 -2.18 -5.23
C LEU A 455 -32.58 -2.30 -6.61
N TRP A 456 -31.86 -1.90 -7.67
CA TRP A 456 -32.35 -2.05 -9.04
C TRP A 456 -31.88 -3.36 -9.68
N GLN A 457 -32.81 -4.15 -10.22
CA GLN A 457 -32.54 -5.43 -10.87
C GLN A 457 -31.77 -6.41 -9.97
N VAL A 458 -31.98 -6.32 -8.66
CA VAL A 458 -31.35 -7.19 -7.66
C VAL A 458 -32.10 -8.51 -7.60
N ASP A 459 -31.36 -9.61 -7.51
CA ASP A 459 -31.95 -10.95 -7.41
C ASP A 459 -31.93 -11.46 -5.97
N PHE A 460 -33.06 -11.41 -5.29
CA PHE A 460 -33.30 -12.02 -3.98
C PHE A 460 -34.05 -13.36 -4.09
N SER A 461 -34.11 -13.97 -5.28
CA SER A 461 -34.83 -15.23 -5.44
C SER A 461 -34.24 -16.29 -4.51
N GLU A 462 -35.11 -17.06 -3.86
CA GLU A 462 -34.74 -18.11 -2.90
C GLU A 462 -33.96 -17.63 -1.66
N ALA A 463 -33.77 -16.32 -1.47
CA ALA A 463 -33.10 -15.80 -0.29
C ALA A 463 -33.95 -15.98 0.98
N PHE A 464 -33.27 -16.12 2.11
CA PHE A 464 -33.85 -16.34 3.42
C PHE A 464 -33.85 -15.05 4.24
N PHE A 465 -35.03 -14.60 4.65
CA PHE A 465 -35.22 -13.38 5.43
C PHE A 465 -35.68 -13.68 6.86
N SER A 466 -35.60 -12.67 7.72
CA SER A 466 -36.24 -12.64 9.05
C SER A 466 -37.13 -11.42 9.18
N SER A 467 -38.00 -11.44 10.20
CA SER A 467 -38.75 -10.27 10.67
C SER A 467 -37.88 -9.04 10.98
N ASP A 468 -36.61 -9.27 11.29
CA ASP A 468 -35.65 -8.22 11.65
C ASP A 468 -34.83 -7.72 10.46
N THR A 469 -34.99 -8.30 9.26
CA THR A 469 -34.28 -7.82 8.07
C THR A 469 -34.85 -6.46 7.65
N ARG A 470 -33.98 -5.48 7.42
CA ARG A 470 -34.37 -4.06 7.27
C ARG A 470 -34.15 -3.55 5.85
N PHE A 471 -35.13 -2.84 5.32
CA PHE A 471 -35.15 -2.19 4.01
C PHE A 471 -35.65 -0.73 4.12
N HIS A 472 -35.37 -0.07 5.24
CA HIS A 472 -35.95 1.24 5.50
C HIS A 472 -35.41 2.26 4.49
N GLY A 473 -36.27 3.05 3.84
CA GLY A 473 -35.81 4.02 2.82
C GLY A 473 -35.18 3.40 1.57
N ALA A 474 -35.23 2.08 1.39
CA ALA A 474 -34.62 1.42 0.23
C ALA A 474 -35.45 1.67 -1.04
N VAL A 475 -34.76 1.78 -2.18
CA VAL A 475 -35.39 1.99 -3.49
C VAL A 475 -35.33 0.68 -4.29
N VAL A 476 -36.46 0.01 -4.43
CA VAL A 476 -36.56 -1.31 -5.08
C VAL A 476 -37.15 -1.16 -6.47
N LYS A 477 -36.39 -1.49 -7.53
CA LYS A 477 -36.86 -1.45 -8.93
C LYS A 477 -36.54 -2.73 -9.67
N ASN A 478 -37.52 -3.36 -10.31
CA ASN A 478 -37.29 -4.56 -11.14
C ASN A 478 -36.50 -5.68 -10.42
N SER A 479 -36.58 -5.74 -9.10
CA SER A 479 -35.87 -6.72 -8.28
C SER A 479 -36.73 -7.96 -8.04
N LYS A 480 -36.08 -9.12 -8.04
CA LYS A 480 -36.74 -10.43 -8.01
C LYS A 480 -36.78 -10.99 -6.61
N PHE A 481 -37.94 -11.48 -6.17
CA PHE A 481 -38.13 -12.15 -4.87
C PHE A 481 -38.75 -13.54 -5.03
N ARG A 482 -38.53 -14.18 -6.19
CA ARG A 482 -39.16 -15.46 -6.53
C ARG A 482 -38.74 -16.53 -5.52
N ASN A 483 -39.72 -17.23 -4.94
CA ASN A 483 -39.48 -18.27 -3.92
C ASN A 483 -38.65 -17.81 -2.69
N ALA A 484 -38.50 -16.50 -2.46
CA ALA A 484 -37.85 -15.99 -1.25
C ALA A 484 -38.66 -16.39 -0.01
N ILE A 485 -37.95 -16.74 1.07
CA ILE A 485 -38.54 -17.22 2.33
C ILE A 485 -38.66 -16.04 3.30
N ASN A 486 -39.85 -15.87 3.90
CA ASN A 486 -40.14 -14.86 4.94
C ASN A 486 -39.85 -13.40 4.57
N TRP A 487 -39.61 -13.09 3.28
CA TRP A 487 -39.33 -11.70 2.85
C TRP A 487 -40.48 -10.74 3.15
N LYS A 488 -41.71 -11.24 3.24
CA LYS A 488 -42.91 -10.44 3.58
C LYS A 488 -42.94 -9.98 5.04
N GLU A 489 -42.13 -10.58 5.91
CA GLU A 489 -42.01 -10.22 7.32
C GLU A 489 -40.92 -9.16 7.55
N ALA A 490 -40.08 -8.89 6.55
CA ALA A 490 -39.04 -7.89 6.62
C ALA A 490 -39.63 -6.47 6.76
N LYS A 491 -38.82 -5.55 7.30
CA LYS A 491 -39.23 -4.17 7.60
C LYS A 491 -38.95 -3.24 6.42
N PHE A 492 -39.99 -2.60 5.88
CA PHE A 492 -39.94 -1.80 4.65
C PHE A 492 -40.33 -0.31 4.84
N ARG A 493 -40.30 0.20 6.08
CA ARG A 493 -40.76 1.57 6.37
C ARG A 493 -40.01 2.59 5.52
N GLY A 494 -40.74 3.46 4.82
CA GLY A 494 -40.12 4.50 3.99
C GLY A 494 -39.54 4.02 2.65
N SER A 495 -39.70 2.74 2.31
CA SER A 495 -39.18 2.19 1.04
C SER A 495 -40.03 2.58 -0.17
N ALA A 496 -39.37 2.75 -1.32
CA ALA A 496 -39.99 3.01 -2.61
C ALA A 496 -39.98 1.75 -3.47
N TRP A 497 -41.13 1.40 -4.06
CA TRP A 497 -41.26 0.25 -4.96
C TRP A 497 -41.62 0.70 -6.37
N LEU A 498 -40.82 0.24 -7.32
CA LEU A 498 -40.83 0.64 -8.71
C LEU A 498 -41.07 -0.60 -9.55
N ASN A 499 -42.35 -0.79 -9.88
CA ASN A 499 -42.99 -2.01 -10.40
C ASN A 499 -43.47 -2.98 -9.31
N GLU A 500 -44.70 -3.50 -9.50
CA GLU A 500 -45.23 -4.54 -8.61
C GLU A 500 -44.30 -5.78 -8.68
N PRO A 501 -43.68 -6.20 -7.56
CA PRO A 501 -43.07 -7.51 -7.47
C PRO A 501 -44.18 -8.53 -7.68
N ASP A 502 -44.00 -9.41 -8.67
CA ASP A 502 -44.78 -10.61 -8.95
C ASP A 502 -45.96 -10.84 -7.98
N LYS A 503 -47.17 -10.38 -8.36
CA LYS A 503 -48.49 -10.64 -7.72
C LYS A 503 -48.41 -11.17 -6.27
N GLY A 504 -48.01 -10.35 -5.29
CA GLY A 504 -47.84 -10.90 -3.94
C GLY A 504 -47.49 -9.96 -2.78
N ILE A 505 -47.41 -8.65 -2.98
CA ILE A 505 -47.17 -7.71 -1.86
C ILE A 505 -48.32 -7.83 -0.85
N SER A 506 -48.02 -8.03 0.44
CA SER A 506 -49.05 -8.00 1.49
C SER A 506 -49.63 -6.59 1.62
N SER A 507 -50.88 -6.47 2.06
CA SER A 507 -51.50 -5.17 2.40
C SER A 507 -50.66 -4.37 3.41
N ALA A 508 -49.88 -5.04 4.26
CA ALA A 508 -49.00 -4.42 5.26
C ALA A 508 -47.75 -3.74 4.66
N ILE A 509 -47.18 -4.29 3.59
CA ILE A 509 -46.10 -3.62 2.86
C ILE A 509 -46.67 -2.42 2.12
N LYS A 510 -47.82 -2.57 1.44
CA LYS A 510 -48.52 -1.45 0.78
C LYS A 510 -48.90 -0.30 1.73
N ALA A 511 -49.10 -0.57 3.02
CA ALA A 511 -49.43 0.46 4.03
C ALA A 511 -48.21 1.28 4.51
N ASN A 512 -46.98 0.77 4.33
CA ASN A 512 -45.74 1.36 4.85
C ASN A 512 -44.71 1.69 3.75
N SER A 513 -45.10 1.59 2.49
CA SER A 513 -44.25 1.82 1.31
C SER A 513 -45.02 2.57 0.23
N GLU A 514 -44.36 3.49 -0.47
CA GLU A 514 -44.96 4.18 -1.62
C GLU A 514 -44.65 3.40 -2.92
N VAL A 515 -45.68 3.18 -3.74
CA VAL A 515 -45.56 2.51 -5.04
C VAL A 515 -45.60 3.57 -6.13
N PHE A 516 -44.57 3.60 -6.96
CA PHE A 516 -44.41 4.55 -8.06
C PHE A 516 -44.55 3.84 -9.42
N ASN A 517 -45.07 4.53 -10.43
CA ASN A 517 -45.19 4.00 -11.79
C ASN A 517 -43.91 4.24 -12.60
N GLU A 518 -43.73 3.49 -13.70
CA GLU A 518 -42.57 3.67 -14.59
C GLU A 518 -42.49 5.06 -15.22
N ASP A 519 -43.64 5.70 -15.48
CA ASP A 519 -43.73 7.03 -16.09
C ASP A 519 -43.26 8.17 -15.16
N ASP A 520 -43.11 7.88 -13.86
CA ASP A 520 -42.67 8.85 -12.84
C ASP A 520 -41.13 9.07 -12.85
N PHE A 521 -40.41 8.44 -13.78
CA PHE A 521 -38.94 8.43 -13.89
C PHE A 521 -38.42 9.15 -15.12
N ALA A 522 -37.21 9.71 -15.04
CA ALA A 522 -36.52 10.23 -16.22
C ALA A 522 -36.09 9.05 -17.12
N THR A 523 -35.79 9.32 -18.39
CA THR A 523 -35.22 8.31 -19.30
C THR A 523 -33.83 7.81 -18.88
N THR A 524 -33.20 8.52 -17.94
CA THR A 524 -32.00 8.12 -17.20
C THR A 524 -32.42 7.43 -15.90
N ASP A 525 -31.61 6.52 -15.38
CA ASP A 525 -31.94 5.66 -14.23
C ASP A 525 -32.37 6.38 -12.92
N PHE A 526 -32.52 7.71 -12.90
CA PHE A 526 -32.86 8.54 -11.75
C PHE A 526 -34.37 8.81 -11.62
N ILE A 527 -34.85 8.92 -10.38
CA ILE A 527 -36.20 9.42 -10.04
C ILE A 527 -36.31 10.87 -10.55
N ARG A 528 -37.43 11.27 -11.16
CA ARG A 528 -37.63 12.69 -11.50
C ARG A 528 -37.58 13.53 -10.22
N GLU A 529 -36.98 14.71 -10.31
CA GLU A 529 -36.69 15.58 -9.16
C GLU A 529 -37.95 15.97 -8.37
N ASP A 530 -39.08 16.17 -9.06
CA ASP A 530 -40.41 16.44 -8.47
C ASP A 530 -40.97 15.27 -7.64
N TYR A 531 -40.67 14.02 -8.01
CA TYR A 531 -41.09 12.83 -7.26
C TYR A 531 -40.11 12.46 -6.15
N PHE A 532 -38.82 12.74 -6.35
CA PHE A 532 -37.80 12.56 -5.33
C PHE A 532 -38.03 13.49 -4.14
N GLU A 533 -38.38 14.76 -4.38
CA GLU A 533 -38.74 15.69 -3.31
C GLU A 533 -40.04 15.28 -2.61
N ARG A 534 -41.08 14.84 -3.33
CA ARG A 534 -42.30 14.28 -2.72
C ARG A 534 -42.04 13.05 -1.87
N TRP A 535 -41.17 12.15 -2.33
CA TRP A 535 -40.78 10.96 -1.59
C TRP A 535 -40.02 11.32 -0.31
N LYS A 536 -39.12 12.30 -0.36
CA LYS A 536 -38.46 12.84 0.84
C LYS A 536 -39.43 13.50 1.80
N GLU A 537 -40.39 14.29 1.29
CA GLU A 537 -41.44 14.90 2.10
C GLU A 537 -42.27 13.82 2.81
N TRP A 538 -42.68 12.77 2.09
CA TRP A 538 -43.39 11.63 2.67
C TRP A 538 -42.56 10.87 3.72
N GLN A 539 -41.25 10.70 3.49
CA GLN A 539 -40.34 10.11 4.46
C GLN A 539 -40.31 10.93 5.78
N VAL A 540 -40.23 12.26 5.67
CA VAL A 540 -40.31 13.16 6.82
C VAL A 540 -41.68 13.05 7.52
N GLU A 541 -42.79 12.95 6.78
CA GLU A 541 -44.13 12.78 7.34
C GLU A 541 -44.28 11.49 8.16
N ILE A 542 -43.66 10.39 7.74
CA ILE A 542 -43.65 9.13 8.50
C ILE A 542 -42.57 9.08 9.59
N GLY A 543 -41.87 10.20 9.85
CA GLY A 543 -40.83 10.30 10.87
C GLY A 543 -39.57 9.49 10.57
N PHE A 544 -39.19 9.38 9.30
CA PHE A 544 -38.00 8.70 8.81
C PHE A 544 -37.14 9.69 8.01
N ASP A 545 -35.91 9.95 8.44
CA ASP A 545 -34.95 10.78 7.70
C ASP A 545 -33.85 9.88 7.10
N PRO A 546 -33.75 9.77 5.76
CA PRO A 546 -32.70 8.98 5.12
C PRO A 546 -31.28 9.49 5.43
N ASN A 547 -31.12 10.74 5.89
CA ASN A 547 -29.82 11.32 6.23
C ASN A 547 -29.47 11.23 7.73
N ASP A 548 -30.42 10.82 8.58
CA ASP A 548 -30.20 10.61 10.02
C ASP A 548 -30.41 9.13 10.38
N PRO A 549 -29.33 8.35 10.54
CA PRO A 549 -29.39 6.94 10.91
C PRO A 549 -30.14 6.66 12.22
N THR A 550 -30.29 7.66 13.10
CA THR A 550 -31.03 7.49 14.36
C THR A 550 -32.54 7.36 14.15
N THR A 551 -33.04 7.79 12.98
CA THR A 551 -34.45 7.65 12.58
C THR A 551 -34.74 6.29 11.92
N TRP A 552 -33.70 5.49 11.65
CA TRP A 552 -33.80 4.17 11.01
C TRP A 552 -34.11 3.05 12.01
N ASP A 553 -33.91 3.31 13.30
CA ASP A 553 -34.36 2.45 14.37
C ASP A 553 -35.81 2.81 14.73
N GLU A 554 -36.65 1.79 14.94
CA GLU A 554 -37.98 2.04 15.50
C GLU A 554 -37.82 2.65 16.90
N PRO A 555 -38.60 3.69 17.27
CA PRO A 555 -38.64 4.13 18.66
C PRO A 555 -39.13 2.93 19.49
N ASN A 556 -38.20 2.34 20.26
CA ASN A 556 -38.39 1.19 21.18
C ASN A 556 -39.78 0.55 21.14
N THR A 557 -39.91 -0.57 20.41
CA THR A 557 -40.93 -1.58 20.70
C THR A 557 -40.32 -2.71 21.52
#